data_AF-A0A2N7VQA4-F1
#
_entry.id   AF-A0A2N7VQA4-F1
#
_cell.length_a   1.000
_cell.length_b   1.000
_cell.length_c   1.000
_cell.angle_alpha   90.00
_cell.angle_beta   90.00
_cell.angle_gamma   90.00
#
_symmetry.space_group_name_H-M   'P 1'
#
loop_
_entity.id
_entity.type
_entity.pdbx_description
1 polymer ?
#
loop_
_entity_poly.entity_id
_entity_poly.type
_entity_poly.pdbx_seq_one_letter_code
_entity_poly.pdbx_strand_id
1 'polypeptide(L)'
;MKTKGQLTKNVIARGLAQLAQAAPFAAVLYVAPHCAWAAQVDHVAWFKNLVQTNNEHAFCVPDGMTYEQVLQQMFKRSPHAAPDGTITDYDAIGALRRAFPCHAPEDEYTAIDTRRAQEIIGMLETDTGHDAQQLVMAVETEARLYPPPVLFVLANQLFKQGNTQDALFWYYAGILRTRYDIGRCADRTVDSTLADLLRQMPPELRQAGTQDAAKLREIIDMVLEWDANTPYDYDQRWINFHGMNAIIGGDRKPLSVPSGEWASIVAKTRAQFREDMDKVIASASPSGKQPASQHAAK
;
A
#
# COMPACT_ATOMS: atom_id res chain seq x y z
N MET A 1 9.73 -29.06 28.70
CA MET A 1 10.16 -27.66 28.60
C MET A 1 11.25 -27.57 27.54
N LYS A 2 10.94 -27.02 26.35
CA LYS A 2 11.91 -26.76 25.28
C LYS A 2 12.02 -25.24 25.11
N THR A 3 13.25 -24.75 25.04
CA THR A 3 13.61 -23.33 25.11
C THR A 3 13.42 -22.57 23.79
N LYS A 4 13.02 -21.30 23.91
CA LYS A 4 12.68 -20.27 22.89
C LYS A 4 13.72 -19.97 21.77
N GLY A 5 14.74 -20.82 21.54
CA GLY A 5 15.86 -20.54 20.64
C GLY A 5 15.96 -21.39 19.36
N GLN A 6 14.92 -22.16 18.99
CA GLN A 6 14.99 -23.13 17.89
C GLN A 6 14.24 -22.73 16.61
N LEU A 7 13.50 -21.62 16.59
CA LEU A 7 12.77 -21.18 15.40
C LEU A 7 13.65 -20.43 14.37
N THR A 8 14.79 -19.87 14.79
CA THR A 8 15.72 -19.14 13.89
C THR A 8 16.74 -20.01 13.16
N LYS A 9 16.75 -21.34 13.37
CA LYS A 9 17.75 -22.25 12.77
C LYS A 9 17.23 -23.17 11.66
N ASN A 10 15.94 -23.16 11.33
CA ASN A 10 15.34 -24.14 10.41
C ASN A 10 15.00 -23.62 9.00
N VAL A 11 15.39 -22.39 8.65
CA VAL A 11 15.17 -21.82 7.30
C VAL A 11 16.21 -22.31 6.26
N ILE A 12 17.25 -23.05 6.67
CA ILE A 12 18.39 -23.41 5.80
C ILE A 12 18.21 -24.74 5.00
N ALA A 13 17.16 -25.52 5.23
CA ALA A 13 17.03 -26.82 4.57
C ALA A 13 15.63 -27.08 4.02
N ARG A 14 15.35 -26.61 2.79
CA ARG A 14 14.46 -27.25 1.79
C ARG A 14 14.16 -26.28 0.64
N GLY A 15 14.90 -26.40 -0.45
CA GLY A 15 14.57 -25.74 -1.71
C GLY A 15 15.15 -26.56 -2.85
N LEU A 16 14.45 -27.63 -3.25
CA LEU A 16 14.62 -28.33 -4.52
C LEU A 16 13.60 -29.48 -4.60
N ALA A 17 12.38 -29.17 -5.07
CA ALA A 17 11.56 -30.07 -5.88
C ALA A 17 10.23 -29.39 -6.24
N GLN A 18 9.82 -29.59 -7.49
CA GLN A 18 8.46 -29.45 -8.06
C GLN A 18 8.09 -28.11 -8.70
N LEU A 19 8.46 -28.01 -9.99
CA LEU A 19 7.68 -27.32 -11.01
C LEU A 19 7.36 -28.33 -12.11
N ALA A 20 6.08 -28.63 -12.32
CA ALA A 20 5.48 -28.90 -13.63
C ALA A 20 3.99 -29.27 -13.45
N GLN A 21 3.10 -28.34 -13.83
CA GLN A 21 1.97 -28.52 -14.76
C GLN A 21 0.83 -27.55 -14.45
N ALA A 22 0.53 -26.67 -15.40
CA ALA A 22 -0.78 -26.05 -15.53
C ALA A 22 -1.10 -25.85 -17.02
N ALA A 23 -2.29 -26.30 -17.41
CA ALA A 23 -2.88 -26.19 -18.75
C ALA A 23 -3.80 -24.95 -18.82
N PRO A 24 -4.16 -24.46 -20.03
CA PRO A 24 -4.81 -23.16 -20.21
C PRO A 24 -6.33 -23.21 -20.09
N PHE A 25 -6.94 -22.21 -19.44
CA PHE A 25 -8.37 -21.94 -19.50
C PHE A 25 -8.67 -20.91 -20.60
N ALA A 26 -9.61 -21.26 -21.48
CA ALA A 26 -10.14 -20.41 -22.54
C ALA A 26 -11.13 -19.38 -21.98
N ALA A 27 -10.99 -18.12 -22.39
CA ALA A 27 -11.92 -17.04 -22.06
C ALA A 27 -13.03 -16.93 -23.13
N VAL A 28 -14.28 -16.92 -22.68
CA VAL A 28 -15.47 -16.60 -23.48
C VAL A 28 -15.73 -15.09 -23.34
N LEU A 29 -15.63 -14.35 -24.44
CA LEU A 29 -16.00 -12.94 -24.53
C LEU A 29 -17.52 -12.82 -24.71
N TYR A 30 -18.19 -12.17 -23.76
CA TYR A 30 -19.58 -11.74 -23.90
C TYR A 30 -19.59 -10.22 -24.08
N VAL A 31 -20.01 -9.76 -25.26
CA VAL A 31 -20.25 -8.35 -25.55
C VAL A 31 -21.73 -8.09 -25.36
N ALA A 32 -22.09 -7.24 -24.39
CA ALA A 32 -23.41 -6.63 -24.32
C ALA A 32 -23.28 -5.14 -24.67
N PRO A 33 -24.16 -4.60 -25.52
CA PRO A 33 -24.13 -3.21 -25.92
C PRO A 33 -25.12 -2.37 -25.07
N HIS A 34 -24.89 -1.06 -25.08
CA HIS A 34 -25.81 0.04 -24.71
C HIS A 34 -25.75 0.58 -23.28
N CYS A 35 -24.99 1.67 -23.11
CA CYS A 35 -25.43 2.86 -22.39
C CYS A 35 -25.01 4.10 -23.20
N ALA A 36 -25.96 4.65 -23.96
CA ALA A 36 -25.85 5.97 -24.57
C ALA A 36 -26.56 6.97 -23.65
N TRP A 37 -25.78 7.74 -22.86
CA TRP A 37 -26.09 9.10 -22.39
C TRP A 37 -24.84 9.67 -21.69
N ALA A 38 -23.75 9.84 -22.44
CA ALA A 38 -22.67 10.71 -21.99
C ALA A 38 -23.08 12.14 -22.34
N ALA A 39 -23.49 12.92 -21.33
CA ALA A 39 -23.56 14.37 -21.49
C ALA A 39 -22.20 14.85 -22.01
N GLN A 40 -22.19 15.66 -23.08
CA GLN A 40 -20.97 16.30 -23.53
C GLN A 40 -20.41 17.11 -22.36
N VAL A 41 -19.34 16.62 -21.75
CA VAL A 41 -18.62 17.37 -20.74
C VAL A 41 -17.97 18.53 -21.47
N ASP A 42 -18.34 19.75 -21.10
CA ASP A 42 -17.65 20.93 -21.57
C ASP A 42 -16.25 20.94 -20.93
N HIS A 43 -15.28 20.38 -21.66
CA HIS A 43 -13.89 20.26 -21.23
C HIS A 43 -13.26 21.62 -20.91
N VAL A 44 -13.75 22.71 -21.51
CA VAL A 44 -13.25 24.07 -21.23
C VAL A 44 -13.80 24.54 -19.88
N ALA A 45 -15.08 24.33 -19.61
CA ALA A 45 -15.69 24.66 -18.31
C ALA A 45 -15.07 23.82 -17.19
N TRP A 46 -14.87 22.52 -17.41
CA TRP A 46 -14.19 21.62 -16.49
C TRP A 46 -12.78 22.12 -16.16
N PHE A 47 -11.95 22.41 -17.17
CA PHE A 47 -10.58 22.83 -16.96
C PHE A 47 -10.48 24.18 -16.24
N LYS A 48 -11.34 25.15 -16.60
CA LYS A 48 -11.40 26.44 -15.90
C LYS A 48 -11.73 26.24 -14.42
N ASN A 49 -12.74 25.41 -14.12
CA ASN A 49 -13.11 25.12 -12.75
C ASN A 49 -11.98 24.42 -11.97
N LEU A 50 -11.29 23.47 -12.61
CA LEU A 50 -10.10 22.82 -12.04
C LEU A 50 -9.02 23.83 -11.70
N VAL A 51 -8.67 24.73 -12.62
CA VAL A 51 -7.65 25.76 -12.38
C VAL A 51 -8.08 26.72 -11.28
N GLN A 52 -9.32 27.22 -11.30
CA GLN A 52 -9.83 28.15 -10.29
C GLN A 52 -9.86 27.54 -8.89
N THR A 53 -10.23 26.28 -8.77
CA THR A 53 -10.35 25.59 -7.48
C THR A 53 -8.99 25.27 -6.87
N ASN A 54 -7.98 25.02 -7.70
CA ASN A 54 -6.70 24.47 -7.26
C ASN A 54 -5.52 25.45 -7.37
N ASN A 55 -5.67 26.60 -8.04
CA ASN A 55 -4.61 27.61 -8.10
C ASN A 55 -4.31 28.19 -6.71
N GLU A 56 -3.05 28.51 -6.45
CA GLU A 56 -2.50 28.95 -5.15
C GLU A 56 -2.50 27.89 -4.04
N HIS A 57 -3.10 26.73 -4.32
CA HIS A 57 -3.10 25.56 -3.45
C HIS A 57 -2.20 24.48 -4.08
N ALA A 58 -2.66 23.83 -5.14
CA ALA A 58 -1.99 22.70 -5.78
C ALA A 58 -0.83 23.08 -6.68
N PHE A 59 -0.96 24.24 -7.29
CA PHE A 59 -0.03 24.84 -8.22
C PHE A 59 -0.27 26.34 -8.24
N CYS A 60 0.73 27.11 -8.60
CA CYS A 60 0.67 28.57 -8.57
C CYS A 60 0.92 29.09 -9.99
N VAL A 61 -0.16 29.22 -10.76
CA VAL A 61 -0.12 29.79 -12.10
C VAL A 61 0.40 31.23 -11.99
N PRO A 62 1.47 31.59 -12.74
CA PRO A 62 1.98 32.96 -12.74
C PRO A 62 0.92 33.98 -13.16
N ASP A 63 0.93 35.14 -12.51
CA ASP A 63 0.07 36.27 -12.87
C ASP A 63 0.19 36.60 -14.37
N GLY A 64 -0.94 36.82 -15.02
CA GLY A 64 -1.02 37.18 -16.44
C GLY A 64 -1.02 36.01 -17.42
N MET A 65 -0.92 34.74 -16.97
CA MET A 65 -1.16 33.60 -17.86
C MET A 65 -2.64 33.41 -18.21
N THR A 66 -2.93 33.10 -19.47
CA THR A 66 -4.26 32.74 -19.92
C THR A 66 -4.55 31.25 -19.66
N TYR A 67 -5.83 30.87 -19.53
CA TYR A 67 -6.21 29.45 -19.41
C TYR A 67 -5.66 28.58 -20.54
N GLU A 68 -5.55 29.11 -21.77
CA GLU A 68 -4.96 28.40 -22.90
C GLU A 68 -3.48 28.08 -22.67
N GLN A 69 -2.70 29.03 -22.16
CA GLN A 69 -1.28 28.82 -21.85
C GLN A 69 -1.10 27.81 -20.71
N VAL A 70 -1.96 27.86 -19.69
CA VAL A 70 -1.97 26.90 -18.57
C VAL A 70 -2.30 25.49 -19.10
N LEU A 71 -3.30 25.37 -19.97
CA LEU A 71 -3.70 24.11 -20.60
C LEU A 71 -2.58 23.52 -21.47
N GLN A 72 -1.88 24.35 -22.25
CA GLN A 72 -0.73 23.94 -23.05
C GLN A 72 0.40 23.37 -22.16
N GLN A 73 0.68 23.99 -21.01
CA GLN A 73 1.68 23.48 -20.08
C GLN A 73 1.25 22.16 -19.43
N MET A 74 -0.04 22.00 -19.10
CA MET A 74 -0.59 20.74 -18.60
C MET A 74 -0.35 19.61 -19.61
N PHE A 75 -0.77 19.78 -20.88
CA PHE A 75 -0.59 18.75 -21.90
C PHE A 75 0.88 18.42 -22.18
N LYS A 76 1.76 19.43 -22.15
CA LYS A 76 3.21 19.22 -22.33
C LYS A 76 3.81 18.32 -21.24
N ARG A 77 3.21 18.29 -20.04
CA ARG A 77 3.76 17.61 -18.85
C ARG A 77 2.89 16.47 -18.31
N SER A 78 1.72 16.23 -18.89
CA SER A 78 0.89 15.09 -18.53
C SER A 78 1.61 13.81 -18.93
N PRO A 79 1.72 12.80 -18.05
CA PRO A 79 2.03 11.46 -18.52
C PRO A 79 0.92 11.04 -19.49
N HIS A 80 1.22 10.06 -20.36
CA HIS A 80 0.26 9.51 -21.32
C HIS A 80 -1.12 9.39 -20.68
N ALA A 81 -2.14 9.89 -21.39
CA ALA A 81 -3.53 9.78 -20.96
C ALA A 81 -3.86 8.33 -20.58
N ALA A 82 -4.89 8.12 -19.77
CA ALA A 82 -5.40 6.79 -19.48
C ALA A 82 -5.60 6.00 -20.80
N PRO A 83 -5.67 4.66 -20.80
CA PRO A 83 -5.77 3.87 -22.02
C PRO A 83 -6.93 4.28 -22.96
N ASP A 84 -7.94 4.95 -22.42
CA ASP A 84 -9.10 5.52 -23.15
C ASP A 84 -8.90 6.96 -23.65
N GLY A 85 -7.71 7.55 -23.44
CA GLY A 85 -7.36 8.91 -23.81
C GLY A 85 -7.86 9.98 -22.83
N THR A 86 -8.47 9.60 -21.70
CA THR A 86 -8.97 10.57 -20.72
C THR A 86 -7.87 11.11 -19.83
N ILE A 87 -7.99 12.40 -19.48
CA ILE A 87 -7.18 13.07 -18.46
C ILE A 87 -8.09 13.27 -17.27
N THR A 88 -7.73 12.68 -16.13
CA THR A 88 -8.47 12.87 -14.88
C THR A 88 -8.06 14.19 -14.21
N ASP A 89 -8.85 14.66 -13.25
CA ASP A 89 -8.48 15.79 -12.38
C ASP A 89 -7.09 15.57 -11.74
N TYR A 90 -6.82 14.33 -11.33
CA TYR A 90 -5.55 13.93 -10.73
C TYR A 90 -4.38 14.11 -11.69
N ASP A 91 -4.53 13.65 -12.94
CA ASP A 91 -3.49 13.77 -13.97
C ASP A 91 -3.22 15.25 -14.31
N ALA A 92 -4.29 16.03 -14.47
CA ALA A 92 -4.24 17.46 -14.77
C ALA A 92 -3.55 18.26 -13.65
N ILE A 93 -3.97 18.06 -12.40
CA ILE A 93 -3.36 18.70 -11.23
C ILE A 93 -1.89 18.30 -11.11
N GLY A 94 -1.57 17.01 -11.28
CA GLY A 94 -0.20 16.53 -11.24
C GLY A 94 0.70 17.18 -12.30
N ALA A 95 0.19 17.34 -13.52
CA ALA A 95 0.90 18.00 -14.62
C ALA A 95 1.10 19.51 -14.36
N LEU A 96 0.06 20.19 -13.88
CA LEU A 96 0.10 21.61 -13.56
C LEU A 96 1.03 21.92 -12.38
N ARG A 97 1.05 21.10 -11.34
CA ARG A 97 2.01 21.21 -10.22
C ARG A 97 3.46 21.12 -10.68
N ARG A 98 3.76 20.23 -11.64
CA ARG A 98 5.09 20.18 -12.25
C ARG A 98 5.39 21.44 -13.06
N ALA A 99 4.40 21.97 -13.77
CA ALA A 99 4.56 23.17 -14.59
C ALA A 99 4.74 24.45 -13.77
N PHE A 100 3.96 24.57 -12.69
CA PHE A 100 3.77 25.77 -11.90
C PHE A 100 3.82 25.42 -10.41
N PRO A 101 4.99 24.96 -9.91
CA PRO A 101 5.11 24.67 -8.49
C PRO A 101 4.87 25.94 -7.67
N CYS A 102 4.06 25.85 -6.62
CA CYS A 102 3.97 26.93 -5.65
C CYS A 102 5.32 27.10 -4.93
N HIS A 103 5.81 28.33 -4.82
CA HIS A 103 6.93 28.64 -3.94
C HIS A 103 6.47 28.55 -2.48
N ALA A 104 6.68 27.39 -1.86
CA ALA A 104 6.49 27.24 -0.42
C ALA A 104 7.72 27.75 0.35
N PRO A 105 7.59 28.30 1.58
CA PRO A 105 8.69 28.26 2.55
C PRO A 105 9.15 26.80 2.68
N GLU A 106 10.44 26.51 2.91
CA GLU A 106 11.02 25.15 3.05
C GLU A 106 9.97 24.16 3.57
N ASP A 107 9.37 23.41 2.64
CA ASP A 107 8.13 22.69 2.93
C ASP A 107 8.46 21.51 3.83
N GLU A 108 7.57 21.20 4.77
CA GLU A 108 7.77 20.05 5.66
C GLU A 108 7.97 18.73 4.86
N TYR A 109 7.50 18.71 3.60
CA TYR A 109 7.67 17.62 2.64
C TYR A 109 9.12 17.41 2.14
N THR A 110 9.90 18.47 1.86
CA THR A 110 11.31 18.32 1.44
C THR A 110 12.20 17.76 2.55
N ALA A 111 11.78 17.92 3.80
CA ALA A 111 12.46 17.33 4.95
C ALA A 111 12.13 15.84 5.16
N ILE A 112 11.22 15.24 4.37
CA ILE A 112 10.87 13.82 4.49
C ILE A 112 11.85 12.98 3.66
N ASP A 113 12.70 12.20 4.32
CA ASP A 113 13.67 11.35 3.62
C ASP A 113 13.10 9.96 3.32
N THR A 114 12.84 9.71 2.03
CA THR A 114 12.38 8.40 1.54
C THR A 114 13.41 7.71 0.63
N ARG A 115 14.59 8.30 0.44
CA ARG A 115 15.58 7.83 -0.56
C ARG A 115 16.02 6.40 -0.29
N ARG A 116 16.40 6.11 0.96
CA ARG A 116 16.81 4.76 1.37
C ARG A 116 15.71 3.72 1.12
N ALA A 117 14.45 4.06 1.38
CA ALA A 117 13.34 3.14 1.15
C ALA A 117 13.15 2.87 -0.35
N GLN A 118 13.22 3.91 -1.19
CA GLN A 118 13.12 3.80 -2.65
C GLN A 118 14.27 2.96 -3.23
N GLU A 119 15.50 3.16 -2.76
CA GLU A 119 16.67 2.36 -3.15
C GLU A 119 16.46 0.88 -2.82
N ILE A 120 16.03 0.57 -1.59
CA ILE A 120 15.82 -0.81 -1.14
C ILE A 120 14.68 -1.48 -1.90
N ILE A 121 13.59 -0.76 -2.17
CA ILE A 121 12.48 -1.26 -3.00
C ILE A 121 13.00 -1.61 -4.40
N GLY A 122 13.70 -0.69 -5.06
CA GLY A 122 14.24 -0.93 -6.40
C GLY A 122 15.19 -2.12 -6.46
N MET A 123 16.04 -2.30 -5.43
CA MET A 123 16.92 -3.47 -5.35
C MET A 123 16.14 -4.77 -5.12
N LEU A 124 15.17 -4.80 -4.21
CA LEU A 124 14.36 -6.00 -3.94
C LEU A 124 13.49 -6.41 -5.14
N GLU A 125 13.04 -5.45 -5.95
CA GLU A 125 12.20 -5.73 -7.13
C GLU A 125 12.98 -6.26 -8.33
N THR A 126 14.26 -5.89 -8.45
CA THR A 126 15.10 -6.20 -9.61
C THR A 126 16.02 -7.41 -9.40
N ASP A 127 16.39 -7.71 -8.17
CA ASP A 127 17.34 -8.76 -7.86
C ASP A 127 16.66 -10.14 -7.67
N THR A 128 17.20 -11.16 -8.34
CA THR A 128 16.70 -12.55 -8.30
C THR A 128 17.79 -13.56 -7.94
N GLY A 129 18.97 -13.10 -7.50
CA GLY A 129 20.15 -13.94 -7.22
C GLY A 129 20.57 -14.03 -5.75
N HIS A 130 21.85 -14.37 -5.51
CA HIS A 130 22.43 -14.43 -4.17
C HIS A 130 22.40 -13.08 -3.44
N ASP A 131 22.59 -12.00 -4.19
CA ASP A 131 22.54 -10.62 -3.71
C ASP A 131 21.12 -10.29 -3.17
N ALA A 132 20.06 -10.82 -3.80
CA ALA A 132 18.70 -10.69 -3.31
C ALA A 132 18.50 -11.35 -1.94
N GLN A 133 19.15 -12.47 -1.66
CA GLN A 133 19.02 -13.17 -0.38
C GLN A 133 19.72 -12.39 0.75
N GLN A 134 20.90 -11.82 0.49
CA GLN A 134 21.57 -10.96 1.46
C GLN A 134 20.76 -9.70 1.75
N LEU A 135 20.15 -9.11 0.72
CA LEU A 135 19.29 -7.94 0.88
C LEU A 135 18.03 -8.26 1.68
N VAL A 136 17.36 -9.38 1.40
CA VAL A 136 16.22 -9.89 2.19
C VAL A 136 16.61 -9.98 3.66
N MET A 137 17.71 -10.67 3.98
CA MET A 137 18.18 -10.82 5.36
C MET A 137 18.49 -9.48 6.04
N ALA A 138 19.09 -8.54 5.30
CA ALA A 138 19.39 -7.21 5.82
C ALA A 138 18.12 -6.42 6.15
N VAL A 139 17.09 -6.49 5.29
CA VAL A 139 15.80 -5.84 5.54
C VAL A 139 15.08 -6.48 6.71
N GLU A 140 15.08 -7.81 6.83
CA GLU A 140 14.48 -8.53 7.97
C GLU A 140 15.13 -8.13 9.29
N THR A 141 16.46 -8.04 9.31
CA THR A 141 17.24 -7.74 10.52
C THR A 141 17.07 -6.28 10.96
N GLU A 142 17.00 -5.35 9.99
CA GLU A 142 16.90 -3.91 10.25
C GLU A 142 15.51 -3.35 9.92
N ALA A 143 14.46 -4.16 10.04
CA ALA A 143 13.09 -3.78 9.66
C ALA A 143 12.54 -2.54 10.40
N ARG A 144 13.13 -2.18 11.55
CA ARG A 144 12.86 -0.91 12.25
C ARG A 144 13.18 0.33 11.42
N LEU A 145 14.12 0.25 10.47
CA LEU A 145 14.62 1.35 9.65
C LEU A 145 13.80 1.60 8.38
N TYR A 146 12.81 0.76 8.09
CA TYR A 146 12.13 0.77 6.81
C TYR A 146 10.63 1.04 6.96
N PRO A 147 10.07 1.92 6.10
CA PRO A 147 8.63 2.16 6.08
C PRO A 147 7.89 0.95 5.49
N PRO A 148 6.56 0.85 5.71
CA PRO A 148 5.74 -0.26 5.27
C PRO A 148 5.87 -0.67 3.79
N PRO A 149 6.04 0.23 2.80
CA PRO A 149 6.22 -0.17 1.40
C PRO A 149 7.38 -1.15 1.20
N VAL A 150 8.48 -1.00 1.94
CA VAL A 150 9.62 -1.94 1.90
C VAL A 150 9.19 -3.32 2.42
N LEU A 151 8.37 -3.38 3.47
CA LEU A 151 7.89 -4.65 4.04
C LEU A 151 6.96 -5.39 3.07
N PHE A 152 6.14 -4.68 2.30
CA PHE A 152 5.33 -5.28 1.24
C PHE A 152 6.18 -5.87 0.12
N VAL A 153 7.20 -5.14 -0.33
CA VAL A 153 8.12 -5.63 -1.38
C VAL A 153 8.93 -6.84 -0.89
N LEU A 154 9.39 -6.81 0.37
CA LEU A 154 10.03 -7.95 1.04
C LEU A 154 9.09 -9.17 1.06
N ALA A 155 7.83 -8.98 1.46
CA ALA A 155 6.83 -10.05 1.47
C ALA A 155 6.62 -10.65 0.08
N ASN A 156 6.53 -9.82 -0.96
CA ASN A 156 6.40 -10.28 -2.34
C ASN A 156 7.63 -11.11 -2.77
N GLN A 157 8.83 -10.65 -2.41
CA GLN A 157 10.07 -11.34 -2.76
C GLN A 157 10.17 -12.71 -2.08
N LEU A 158 9.85 -12.79 -0.79
CA LEU A 158 9.78 -14.06 -0.05
C LEU A 158 8.74 -15.02 -0.64
N PHE A 159 7.60 -14.49 -1.08
CA PHE A 159 6.55 -15.30 -1.70
C PHE A 159 7.01 -15.88 -3.04
N LYS A 160 7.68 -15.08 -3.89
CA LYS A 160 8.29 -15.55 -5.15
C LYS A 160 9.32 -16.66 -4.92
N GLN A 161 10.02 -16.63 -3.79
CA GLN A 161 10.99 -17.65 -3.38
C GLN A 161 10.35 -18.90 -2.77
N GLY A 162 9.00 -18.96 -2.67
CA GLY A 162 8.26 -20.06 -2.06
C GLY A 162 8.26 -20.04 -0.53
N ASN A 163 8.79 -18.99 0.10
CA ASN A 163 8.77 -18.82 1.55
C ASN A 163 7.48 -18.13 2.01
N THR A 164 6.35 -18.83 1.83
CA THR A 164 5.01 -18.28 2.05
C THR A 164 4.76 -17.84 3.50
N GLN A 165 5.33 -18.53 4.49
CA GLN A 165 5.10 -18.17 5.89
C GLN A 165 5.74 -16.84 6.26
N ASP A 166 7.00 -16.64 5.88
CA ASP A 166 7.70 -15.39 6.15
C ASP A 166 7.12 -14.25 5.30
N ALA A 167 6.71 -14.55 4.05
CA ALA A 167 5.97 -13.61 3.23
C ALA A 167 4.67 -13.12 3.91
N LEU A 168 3.89 -14.03 4.49
CA LEU A 168 2.66 -13.68 5.21
C LEU A 168 2.96 -12.83 6.44
N PHE A 169 4.01 -13.16 7.19
CA PHE A 169 4.45 -12.35 8.33
C PHE A 169 4.74 -10.91 7.91
N TRP A 170 5.59 -10.69 6.91
CA TRP A 170 5.95 -9.35 6.45
C TRP A 170 4.80 -8.60 5.78
N TYR A 171 3.90 -9.32 5.09
CA TYR A 171 2.68 -8.75 4.53
C TYR A 171 1.77 -8.17 5.63
N TYR A 172 1.52 -8.92 6.69
CA TYR A 172 0.70 -8.45 7.81
C TYR A 172 1.41 -7.40 8.68
N ALA A 173 2.73 -7.48 8.83
CA ALA A 173 3.54 -6.43 9.45
C ALA A 173 3.45 -5.10 8.68
N GLY A 174 3.52 -5.16 7.34
CA GLY A 174 3.28 -4.02 6.46
C GLY A 174 1.90 -3.39 6.69
N ILE A 175 0.84 -4.20 6.69
CA ILE A 175 -0.53 -3.71 6.96
C ILE A 175 -0.61 -3.00 8.32
N LEU A 176 -0.09 -3.62 9.38
CA LEU A 176 -0.16 -3.07 10.73
C LEU A 176 0.54 -1.72 10.81
N ARG A 177 1.75 -1.61 10.27
CA ARG A 177 2.52 -0.36 10.29
C ARG A 177 1.92 0.72 9.37
N THR A 178 1.40 0.37 8.20
CA THR A 178 0.66 1.33 7.37
C THR A 178 -0.54 1.90 8.11
N ARG A 179 -1.31 1.09 8.82
CA ARG A 179 -2.46 1.58 9.62
C ARG A 179 -2.01 2.55 10.72
N TYR A 180 -0.87 2.28 11.34
CA TYR A 180 -0.28 3.19 12.34
C TYR A 180 0.10 4.53 11.71
N ASP A 181 0.80 4.51 10.58
CA ASP A 181 1.24 5.72 9.87
C ASP A 181 0.02 6.54 9.38
N ILE A 182 -1.00 5.89 8.81
CA ILE A 182 -2.28 6.53 8.44
C ILE A 182 -2.93 7.20 9.65
N GLY A 183 -2.94 6.54 10.81
CA GLY A 183 -3.51 7.08 12.05
C GLY A 183 -2.88 8.41 12.47
N ARG A 184 -1.59 8.60 12.15
CA ARG A 184 -0.80 9.80 12.45
C ARG A 184 -0.87 10.89 11.40
N CYS A 185 -1.26 10.57 10.17
CA CYS A 185 -1.42 11.56 9.12
C CYS A 185 -2.54 12.54 9.52
N ALA A 186 -2.29 13.84 9.39
CA ALA A 186 -3.31 14.86 9.61
C ALA A 186 -4.32 14.91 8.45
N ASP A 187 -3.92 14.44 7.27
CA ASP A 187 -4.76 14.32 6.08
C ASP A 187 -5.41 12.93 6.01
N ARG A 188 -6.74 12.87 6.21
CA ARG A 188 -7.52 11.62 6.18
C ARG A 188 -7.78 11.08 4.78
N THR A 189 -7.50 11.84 3.73
CA THR A 189 -7.59 11.31 2.36
C THR A 189 -6.55 10.21 2.10
N VAL A 190 -5.55 10.08 2.98
CA VAL A 190 -4.54 9.01 2.96
C VAL A 190 -5.10 7.62 3.24
N ASP A 191 -6.34 7.48 3.71
CA ASP A 191 -6.95 6.21 4.09
C ASP A 191 -6.96 5.19 2.93
N SER A 192 -6.98 5.65 1.67
CA SER A 192 -6.90 4.77 0.48
C SER A 192 -5.52 4.13 0.28
N THR A 193 -4.46 4.66 0.89
CA THR A 193 -3.07 4.21 0.68
C THR A 193 -2.89 2.73 0.97
N LEU A 194 -3.53 2.23 2.03
CA LEU A 194 -3.45 0.81 2.35
C LEU A 194 -4.05 -0.05 1.22
N ALA A 195 -5.20 0.35 0.67
CA ALA A 195 -5.79 -0.37 -0.45
C ALA A 195 -4.87 -0.37 -1.67
N ASP A 196 -4.20 0.75 -1.94
CA ASP A 196 -3.27 0.90 -3.07
C ASP A 196 -2.04 0.00 -2.92
N LEU A 197 -1.46 -0.09 -1.72
CA LEU A 197 -0.37 -1.03 -1.41
C LEU A 197 -0.83 -2.48 -1.54
N LEU A 198 -2.01 -2.80 -1.02
CA LEU A 198 -2.56 -4.15 -1.09
C LEU A 198 -2.91 -4.61 -2.51
N ARG A 199 -3.22 -3.69 -3.44
CA ARG A 199 -3.44 -4.02 -4.85
C ARG A 199 -2.18 -4.46 -5.59
N GLN A 200 -1.00 -4.08 -5.09
CA GLN A 200 0.29 -4.47 -5.68
C GLN A 200 0.73 -5.87 -5.25
N MET A 201 0.10 -6.42 -4.22
CA MET A 201 0.43 -7.74 -3.68
C MET A 201 -0.29 -8.85 -4.45
N PRO A 202 0.38 -10.00 -4.69
CA PRO A 202 -0.24 -11.12 -5.38
C PRO A 202 -1.46 -11.63 -4.60
N PRO A 203 -2.63 -11.80 -5.23
CA PRO A 203 -3.84 -12.26 -4.55
C PRO A 203 -3.66 -13.66 -3.93
N GLU A 204 -2.78 -14.50 -4.48
CA GLU A 204 -2.45 -15.84 -4.00
C GLU A 204 -1.81 -15.81 -2.62
N LEU A 205 -1.01 -14.78 -2.30
CA LEU A 205 -0.42 -14.63 -0.97
C LEU A 205 -1.53 -14.45 0.08
N ARG A 206 -2.52 -13.59 -0.21
CA ARG A 206 -3.67 -13.39 0.69
C ARG A 206 -4.49 -14.67 0.84
N GLN A 207 -4.75 -15.37 -0.26
CA GLN A 207 -5.48 -16.63 -0.24
C GLN A 207 -4.76 -17.69 0.61
N ALA A 208 -3.44 -17.83 0.44
CA ALA A 208 -2.61 -18.74 1.23
C ALA A 208 -2.70 -18.44 2.73
N GLY A 209 -2.75 -17.15 3.10
CA GLY A 209 -2.93 -16.74 4.49
C GLY A 209 -4.26 -17.17 5.10
N THR A 210 -5.32 -17.29 4.31
CA THR A 210 -6.66 -17.65 4.80
C THR A 210 -7.01 -19.14 4.69
N GLN A 211 -6.15 -19.97 4.11
CA GLN A 211 -6.41 -21.42 3.97
C GLN A 211 -6.28 -22.19 5.29
N ASP A 212 -5.47 -21.68 6.21
CA ASP A 212 -5.25 -22.27 7.52
C ASP A 212 -5.44 -21.20 8.61
N ALA A 213 -6.64 -21.21 9.20
CA ALA A 213 -7.03 -20.27 10.23
C ALA A 213 -6.17 -20.37 11.50
N ALA A 214 -5.65 -21.55 11.84
CA ALA A 214 -4.78 -21.72 13.00
C ALA A 214 -3.40 -21.09 12.73
N LYS A 215 -2.83 -21.38 11.55
CA LYS A 215 -1.55 -20.79 11.14
C LYS A 215 -1.63 -19.28 10.97
N LEU A 216 -2.75 -18.76 10.43
CA LEU A 216 -2.97 -17.32 10.35
C LEU A 216 -2.95 -16.67 11.73
N ARG A 217 -3.63 -17.27 12.72
CA ARG A 217 -3.61 -16.77 14.10
C ARG A 217 -2.19 -16.68 14.65
N GLU A 218 -1.41 -17.74 14.48
CA GLU A 218 0.00 -17.75 14.92
C GLU A 218 0.82 -16.63 14.28
N ILE A 219 0.66 -16.40 12.97
CA ILE A 219 1.35 -15.31 12.25
C ILE A 219 0.92 -13.94 12.79
N ILE A 220 -0.37 -13.73 13.05
CA ILE A 220 -0.88 -12.46 13.58
C ILE A 220 -0.34 -12.19 14.99
N ASP A 221 -0.28 -13.22 15.84
CA ASP A 221 0.31 -13.11 17.18
C ASP A 221 1.79 -12.74 17.09
N MET A 222 2.55 -13.37 16.17
CA MET A 222 3.95 -13.02 15.91
C MET A 222 4.11 -11.58 15.43
N VAL A 223 3.26 -11.10 14.51
CA VAL A 223 3.30 -9.71 14.00
C VAL A 223 3.06 -8.70 15.11
N LEU A 224 2.06 -8.94 15.97
CA LEU A 224 1.74 -8.06 17.10
C LEU A 224 2.86 -8.04 18.14
N GLU A 225 3.45 -9.19 18.47
CA GLU A 225 4.61 -9.27 19.37
C GLU A 225 5.83 -8.56 18.76
N TRP A 226 6.11 -8.79 17.48
CA TRP A 226 7.21 -8.14 16.77
C TRP A 226 7.05 -6.62 16.75
N ASP A 227 5.88 -6.10 16.37
CA ASP A 227 5.64 -4.66 16.29
C ASP A 227 5.72 -4.01 17.68
N ALA A 228 5.25 -4.69 18.74
CA ALA A 228 5.38 -4.23 20.12
C ALA A 228 6.83 -4.02 20.58
N ASN A 229 7.77 -4.79 20.01
CA ASN A 229 9.19 -4.77 20.39
C ASN A 229 10.10 -4.11 19.34
N THR A 230 9.56 -3.64 18.22
CA THR A 230 10.35 -3.08 17.11
C THR A 230 10.07 -1.59 16.96
N PRO A 231 11.07 -0.71 17.21
CA PRO A 231 10.93 0.73 17.01
C PRO A 231 10.56 1.12 15.58
N TYR A 232 10.08 2.35 15.43
CA TYR A 232 9.73 2.97 14.15
C TYR A 232 10.80 4.00 13.76
N ASP A 233 12.00 3.52 13.40
CA ASP A 233 13.20 4.34 13.16
C ASP A 233 13.36 4.74 11.69
N TYR A 234 12.25 5.06 11.04
CA TYR A 234 12.15 5.62 9.69
C TYR A 234 11.36 6.93 9.74
N ASP A 235 11.43 7.72 8.68
CA ASP A 235 10.59 8.91 8.58
C ASP A 235 9.13 8.51 8.33
N GLN A 236 8.36 8.44 9.41
CA GLN A 236 6.95 8.05 9.40
C GLN A 236 6.06 9.05 8.64
N ARG A 237 6.58 10.24 8.30
CA ARG A 237 5.88 11.23 7.47
C ARG A 237 5.80 10.80 6.01
N TRP A 238 6.45 9.71 5.60
CA TRP A 238 6.34 9.16 4.24
C TRP A 238 4.87 9.01 3.80
N ILE A 239 3.99 8.66 4.73
CA ILE A 239 2.56 8.47 4.48
C ILE A 239 1.89 9.76 3.99
N ASN A 240 2.40 10.92 4.40
CA ASN A 240 1.83 12.22 4.05
C ASN A 240 1.94 12.49 2.54
N PHE A 241 2.89 11.86 1.83
CA PHE A 241 2.98 11.94 0.36
C PHE A 241 1.77 11.34 -0.37
N HIS A 242 0.97 10.52 0.31
CA HIS A 242 -0.19 9.86 -0.25
C HIS A 242 -1.51 10.58 0.07
N GLY A 243 -1.48 11.63 0.91
CA GLY A 243 -2.63 12.50 1.13
C GLY A 243 -2.87 13.43 -0.06
N MET A 244 -4.13 13.75 -0.33
CA MET A 244 -4.50 14.77 -1.29
C MET A 244 -3.77 16.08 -1.01
N ASN A 245 -3.55 16.48 0.24
CA ASN A 245 -2.80 17.71 0.56
C ASN A 245 -1.39 17.76 -0.05
N ALA A 246 -0.72 16.61 -0.22
CA ALA A 246 0.57 16.56 -0.91
C ALA A 246 0.43 16.79 -2.42
N ILE A 247 -0.71 16.37 -3.00
CA ILE A 247 -1.01 16.43 -4.43
C ILE A 247 -1.59 17.80 -4.82
N ILE A 248 -2.59 18.25 -4.07
CA ILE A 248 -3.36 19.48 -4.29
C ILE A 248 -2.83 20.67 -3.49
N GLY A 249 -1.66 20.54 -2.83
CA GLY A 249 -1.04 21.61 -2.05
C GLY A 249 -2.01 22.27 -1.07
N GLY A 250 -2.29 21.58 0.03
CA GLY A 250 -3.28 22.01 1.01
C GLY A 250 -2.82 23.14 1.95
N ASP A 251 -3.71 23.49 2.88
CA ASP A 251 -3.43 24.40 4.00
C ASP A 251 -2.07 24.09 4.66
N ARG A 252 -1.40 25.12 5.19
CA ARG A 252 -0.14 25.04 5.96
C ARG A 252 -0.30 24.35 7.33
N LYS A 253 -1.23 23.41 7.46
CA LYS A 253 -1.44 22.60 8.65
C LYS A 253 -0.27 21.61 8.79
N PRO A 254 0.07 21.21 10.03
CA PRO A 254 1.06 20.17 10.26
C PRO A 254 0.72 18.90 9.47
N LEU A 255 1.72 18.24 8.90
CA LEU A 255 1.48 17.03 8.11
C LEU A 255 1.02 15.83 8.96
N SER A 256 1.38 15.84 10.24
CA SER A 256 1.04 14.78 11.19
C SER A 256 0.40 15.34 12.46
N VAL A 257 -0.40 14.52 13.12
CA VAL A 257 -0.94 14.81 14.45
C VAL A 257 0.19 14.96 15.48
N PRO A 258 -0.02 15.71 16.58
CA PRO A 258 0.99 15.92 17.62
C PRO A 258 1.60 14.61 18.15
N SER A 259 2.91 14.61 18.40
CA SER A 259 3.64 13.41 18.85
C SER A 259 3.16 12.83 20.18
N GLY A 260 2.56 13.67 21.05
CA GLY A 260 1.93 13.23 22.28
C GLY A 260 0.76 12.24 22.08
N GLU A 261 0.18 12.16 20.88
CA GLU A 261 -0.90 11.23 20.55
C GLU A 261 -0.39 9.90 20.00
N TRP A 262 0.88 9.78 19.61
CA TRP A 262 1.36 8.61 18.85
C TRP A 262 1.31 7.32 19.66
N ALA A 263 1.52 7.39 20.97
CA ALA A 263 1.43 6.23 21.85
C ALA A 263 -0.01 5.67 21.94
N SER A 264 -1.03 6.53 21.95
CA SER A 264 -2.42 6.08 21.95
C SER A 264 -2.83 5.54 20.57
N ILE A 265 -2.33 6.15 19.49
CA ILE A 265 -2.56 5.69 18.11
C ILE A 265 -2.02 4.29 17.93
N VAL A 266 -0.76 4.00 18.30
CA VAL A 266 -0.19 2.65 18.12
C VAL A 266 -0.95 1.59 18.94
N ALA A 267 -1.32 1.90 20.18
CA ALA A 267 -2.09 0.99 21.02
C ALA A 267 -3.45 0.67 20.41
N LYS A 268 -4.17 1.70 19.93
CA LYS A 268 -5.45 1.56 19.25
C LYS A 268 -5.31 0.75 17.95
N THR A 269 -4.30 1.05 17.14
CA THR A 269 -4.03 0.36 15.88
C THR A 269 -3.80 -1.13 16.08
N ARG A 270 -2.99 -1.53 17.08
CA ARG A 270 -2.76 -2.94 17.41
C ARG A 270 -4.04 -3.65 17.84
N ALA A 271 -4.84 -3.01 18.72
CA ALA A 271 -6.10 -3.57 19.18
C ALA A 271 -7.10 -3.78 18.03
N GLN A 272 -7.26 -2.77 17.17
CA GLN A 272 -8.14 -2.85 16.01
C GLN A 272 -7.65 -3.86 14.98
N PHE A 273 -6.34 -3.94 14.74
CA PHE A 273 -5.75 -4.95 13.88
C PHE A 273 -6.03 -6.37 14.38
N ARG A 274 -5.87 -6.64 15.69
CA ARG A 274 -6.22 -7.93 16.30
C ARG A 274 -7.68 -8.28 16.07
N GLU A 275 -8.59 -7.35 16.36
CA GLU A 275 -10.03 -7.54 16.21
C GLU A 275 -10.42 -7.86 14.75
N ASP A 276 -9.89 -7.10 13.79
CA ASP A 276 -10.13 -7.33 12.37
C ASP A 276 -9.61 -8.69 11.93
N MET A 277 -8.43 -9.09 12.38
CA MET A 277 -7.86 -10.40 12.04
C MET A 277 -8.61 -11.56 12.69
N ASP A 278 -9.15 -11.39 13.90
CA ASP A 278 -10.06 -12.37 14.50
C ASP A 278 -11.30 -12.60 13.63
N LYS A 279 -11.88 -11.54 13.05
CA LYS A 279 -13.02 -11.65 12.13
C LYS A 279 -12.63 -12.42 10.86
N VAL A 280 -11.47 -12.11 10.29
CA VAL A 280 -10.94 -12.83 9.11
C VAL A 280 -10.73 -14.31 9.43
N ILE A 281 -10.08 -14.63 10.55
CA ILE A 281 -9.80 -16.00 10.99
C ILE A 281 -11.10 -16.79 11.25
N ALA A 282 -12.11 -16.15 11.86
CA ALA A 282 -13.42 -16.75 12.07
C ALA A 282 -14.14 -17.07 10.75
N SER A 283 -14.02 -16.19 9.75
CA SER A 283 -14.62 -16.41 8.42
C SER A 283 -13.88 -17.47 7.59
N ALA A 284 -12.58 -17.64 7.83
CA ALA A 284 -11.71 -18.61 7.15
C ALA A 284 -11.84 -20.04 7.69
N SER A 285 -12.29 -20.19 8.93
CA SER A 285 -12.54 -21.51 9.51
C SER A 285 -13.75 -22.12 8.79
N PRO A 286 -13.65 -23.33 8.21
CA PRO A 286 -14.82 -23.95 7.59
C PRO A 286 -15.91 -24.01 8.67
N SER A 287 -17.01 -23.31 8.41
CA SER A 287 -18.23 -23.41 9.20
C SER A 287 -18.45 -24.90 9.43
N GLY A 288 -18.38 -25.32 10.69
CA GLY A 288 -18.23 -26.71 11.06
C GLY A 288 -19.16 -27.57 10.24
N LYS A 289 -18.65 -28.71 9.75
CA LYS A 289 -19.48 -29.81 9.26
C LYS A 289 -20.70 -29.89 10.17
N GLN A 290 -21.84 -29.42 9.68
CA GLN A 290 -23.10 -29.57 10.37
C GLN A 290 -23.23 -31.09 10.52
N PRO A 291 -23.28 -31.63 11.76
CA PRO A 291 -23.31 -33.06 11.95
C PRO A 291 -24.49 -33.58 11.14
N ALA A 292 -24.20 -34.52 10.23
CA ALA A 292 -25.21 -35.14 9.39
C ALA A 292 -26.39 -35.52 10.29
N SER A 293 -27.52 -34.84 10.10
CA SER A 293 -28.75 -35.16 10.79
C SER A 293 -29.00 -36.64 10.56
N GLN A 294 -28.96 -37.41 11.63
CA GLN A 294 -29.38 -38.80 11.64
C GLN A 294 -30.84 -38.82 11.16
N HIS A 295 -31.05 -39.07 9.88
CA HIS A 295 -32.34 -39.55 9.42
C HIS A 295 -32.51 -40.95 10.00
N ALA A 296 -33.20 -40.99 11.13
CA ALA A 296 -33.77 -42.19 11.69
C ALA A 296 -34.62 -42.87 10.60
N ALA A 297 -34.14 -44.00 10.10
CA ALA A 297 -34.97 -44.95 9.40
C ALA A 297 -36.00 -45.49 10.40
N LYS A 298 -37.28 -45.30 10.07
CA LYS A 298 -38.37 -46.14 10.55
C LYS A 298 -38.70 -47.12 9.44
#